data_AF-A0A2V7YQU0-F1
#
_entry.id   AF-A0A2V7YQU0-F1
#
_cell.length_a   1.000
_cell.length_b   1.000
_cell.length_c   1.000
_cell.angle_alpha   90.00
_cell.angle_beta   90.00
_cell.angle_gamma   90.00
#
_symmetry.space_group_name_H-M   'P 1'
#
loop_
_entity.id
_entity.type
_entity.pdbx_description
1 polymer ?
#
loop_
_entity_poly.entity_id
_entity_poly.type
_entity_poly.pdbx_seq_one_letter_code
_entity_poly.pdbx_strand_id
1 'polypeptide(L)'
;MSIRIKDDKEFDLLLESLASDVVSAHIHYRLFRDLDTARPNFSREMNESWTFWWLTIIAHRDCTLLHLGRIYDQYKGSLSMLNWLRTIQKNLHFFDEPNFRQRLQG
;
A
#
# COMPACT_ATOMS: atom_id res chain seq x y z
N MET A 1 -13.14 -12.66 5.63
CA MET A 1 -12.88 -12.51 7.09
C MET A 1 -12.83 -11.01 7.38
N SER A 2 -12.93 -10.59 8.64
CA SER A 2 -12.88 -9.17 9.04
C SER A 2 -11.80 -9.02 10.10
N ILE A 3 -11.06 -7.93 10.04
CA ILE A 3 -10.04 -7.57 11.03
C ILE A 3 -10.80 -7.08 12.28
N ARG A 4 -10.30 -7.43 13.46
CA ARG A 4 -10.86 -6.93 14.71
C ARG A 4 -10.28 -5.54 14.95
N ILE A 5 -11.14 -4.54 15.06
CA ILE A 5 -10.78 -3.17 15.44
C ILE A 5 -11.21 -2.96 16.89
N LYS A 6 -10.32 -2.42 17.72
CA LYS A 6 -10.56 -2.12 19.13
C LYS A 6 -11.07 -0.71 19.33
N ASP A 7 -10.50 0.25 18.60
CA ASP A 7 -10.76 1.68 18.74
C ASP A 7 -10.46 2.45 17.44
N ASP A 8 -10.78 3.74 17.44
CA ASP A 8 -10.60 4.63 16.29
C ASP A 8 -9.11 4.79 15.91
N LYS A 9 -8.19 4.72 16.87
CA LYS A 9 -6.75 4.83 16.59
C LYS A 9 -6.25 3.62 15.83
N GLU A 10 -6.69 2.42 16.21
CA GLU A 10 -6.39 1.20 15.46
C GLU A 10 -7.01 1.25 14.06
N PHE A 11 -8.21 1.82 13.92
CA PHE A 11 -8.81 2.04 12.60
C PHE A 11 -7.94 2.93 11.71
N ASP A 12 -7.52 4.10 12.22
CA ASP A 12 -6.71 5.06 11.46
C ASP A 12 -5.36 4.46 11.06
N LEU A 13 -4.68 3.75 11.97
CA LEU A 13 -3.42 3.07 11.68
C LEU A 13 -3.55 2.02 10.57
N LEU A 14 -4.65 1.25 10.56
CA LEU A 14 -4.90 0.26 9.52
C LEU A 14 -5.19 0.93 8.17
N LEU A 15 -5.92 2.05 8.17
CA LEU A 15 -6.19 2.81 6.96
C LEU A 15 -4.90 3.44 6.40
N GLU A 16 -4.08 4.04 7.25
CA GLU A 16 -2.78 4.63 6.87
C GLU A 16 -1.84 3.56 6.31
N SER A 17 -1.81 2.37 6.91
CA SER A 17 -0.99 1.25 6.42
C SER A 17 -1.43 0.81 5.01
N LEU A 18 -2.74 0.66 4.77
CA LEU A 18 -3.27 0.31 3.45
C LEU A 18 -2.98 1.41 2.42
N ALA A 19 -3.15 2.68 2.79
CA ALA A 19 -2.84 3.82 1.94
C ALA A 19 -1.34 3.87 1.60
N SER A 20 -0.48 3.58 2.58
CA SER A 20 0.97 3.51 2.41
C SER A 20 1.37 2.46 1.38
N ASP A 21 0.76 1.26 1.38
CA ASP A 21 1.01 0.25 0.35
C ASP A 21 0.62 0.77 -1.05
N VAL A 22 -0.51 1.47 -1.19
CA VAL A 22 -0.95 2.03 -2.50
C VAL A 22 0.02 3.09 -3.00
N VAL A 23 0.40 4.03 -2.13
CA VAL A 23 1.35 5.10 -2.44
C VAL A 23 2.72 4.52 -2.79
N SER A 24 3.21 3.56 -2.00
CA SER A 24 4.51 2.93 -2.21
C SER A 24 4.54 2.15 -3.53
N ALA A 25 3.48 1.41 -3.86
CA ALA A 25 3.35 0.74 -5.16
C ALA A 25 3.49 1.75 -6.31
N HIS A 26 2.79 2.88 -6.23
CA HIS A 26 2.85 3.91 -7.27
C HIS A 26 4.25 4.54 -7.38
N ILE A 27 4.89 4.90 -6.27
CA ILE A 27 6.23 5.50 -6.25
C ILE A 27 7.24 4.55 -6.90
N HIS A 28 7.25 3.28 -6.48
CA HIS A 28 8.17 2.29 -7.02
C HIS A 28 7.91 2.01 -8.51
N TYR A 29 6.65 1.96 -8.94
CA TYR A 29 6.34 1.78 -10.35
C TYR A 29 6.84 2.94 -11.20
N ARG A 30 6.67 4.17 -10.69
CA ARG A 30 7.16 5.37 -11.37
C ARG A 30 8.69 5.37 -11.46
N LEU A 31 9.39 5.05 -10.37
CA LEU A 31 10.86 4.93 -10.37
C LEU A 31 11.35 3.87 -11.36
N PHE A 32 10.73 2.68 -11.36
CA PHE A 32 11.02 1.64 -12.34
C PHE A 32 10.87 2.16 -13.77
N ARG A 33 9.74 2.79 -14.07
CA ARG A 33 9.43 3.32 -15.40
C ARG A 33 10.37 4.43 -15.84
N ASP A 34 10.65 5.38 -14.96
CA ASP A 34 11.47 6.54 -15.26
C ASP A 34 12.92 6.10 -15.51
N LEU A 35 13.45 5.17 -14.70
CA LEU A 35 14.79 4.58 -14.92
C LEU A 35 14.86 3.74 -16.20
N ASP A 36 13.85 2.90 -16.46
CA ASP A 36 13.81 2.07 -17.67
C ASP A 36 13.76 2.92 -18.94
N THR A 37 12.98 4.01 -18.91
CA THR A 37 12.87 4.99 -19.99
C THR A 37 14.17 5.79 -20.18
N ALA A 38 14.88 6.10 -19.09
CA ALA A 38 16.15 6.84 -19.13
C ALA A 38 17.33 5.99 -19.62
N ARG A 39 17.25 4.65 -19.47
CA ARG A 39 18.32 3.70 -19.81
C ARG A 39 18.98 3.91 -21.18
N PRO A 40 18.26 4.08 -22.31
CA PRO A 40 18.91 4.33 -23.60
C PRO A 40 19.73 5.63 -23.63
N ASN A 41 19.25 6.68 -22.95
CA ASN A 41 19.87 8.00 -22.93
C ASN A 41 21.14 8.05 -22.06
N PHE A 42 21.24 7.18 -21.05
CA PHE A 42 22.36 7.11 -20.10
C PHE A 42 23.07 5.75 -20.14
N SER A 43 23.03 5.08 -21.29
CA SER A 43 23.55 3.71 -21.44
C SER A 43 25.04 3.60 -21.09
N ARG A 44 25.84 4.62 -21.43
CA ARG A 44 27.27 4.66 -21.11
C ARG A 44 27.49 4.70 -19.60
N GLU A 45 26.86 5.66 -18.92
CA GLU A 45 26.98 5.87 -17.48
C GLU A 45 26.43 4.69 -16.68
N MET A 46 25.31 4.12 -17.14
CA MET A 46 24.74 2.93 -16.51
C MET A 46 25.59 1.68 -16.70
N ASN A 47 26.37 1.58 -17.78
CA ASN A 47 27.25 0.44 -18.01
C ASN A 47 28.49 0.43 -17.10
N GLU A 48 28.95 1.58 -16.61
CA GLU A 48 30.05 1.66 -15.63
C GLU A 48 29.70 0.93 -14.31
N SER A 49 28.40 0.80 -14.00
CA SER A 49 27.89 0.07 -12.85
C SER A 49 26.66 -0.78 -13.20
N TRP A 50 26.75 -1.53 -14.30
CA TRP A 50 25.61 -2.27 -14.88
C TRP A 50 24.84 -3.11 -13.86
N THR A 51 25.54 -3.88 -13.02
CA THR A 51 24.91 -4.75 -12.01
C THR A 51 24.08 -3.95 -11.01
N PHE A 52 24.57 -2.78 -10.57
CA PHE A 52 23.85 -1.91 -9.66
C PHE A 52 22.53 -1.45 -10.29
N TRP A 53 22.59 -0.86 -11.49
CA TRP A 53 21.39 -0.35 -12.15
C TRP A 53 20.38 -1.44 -12.48
N TRP A 54 20.86 -2.61 -12.93
CA TRP A 54 20.00 -3.75 -13.18
C TRP A 54 19.26 -4.20 -11.92
N LEU A 55 19.98 -4.35 -10.79
CA LEU A 55 19.38 -4.70 -9.50
C LEU A 55 18.40 -3.64 -9.00
N THR A 56 18.74 -2.35 -9.11
CA THR A 56 17.88 -1.24 -8.69
C THR A 56 16.55 -1.20 -9.45
N ILE A 57 16.60 -1.35 -10.78
CA ILE A 57 15.40 -1.36 -11.62
C ILE A 57 14.50 -2.54 -11.25
N ILE A 58 15.09 -3.74 -11.10
CA ILE A 58 14.34 -4.93 -10.67
C ILE A 58 13.73 -4.73 -9.28
N ALA A 59 14.50 -4.20 -8.33
CA ALA A 59 14.01 -3.96 -6.97
C ALA A 59 12.77 -3.05 -6.96
N HIS A 60 12.74 -1.97 -7.76
CA HIS A 60 11.55 -1.13 -7.87
C HIS A 60 10.35 -1.86 -8.49
N ARG A 61 10.57 -2.68 -9.51
CA ARG A 61 9.50 -3.52 -10.07
C ARG A 61 8.97 -4.51 -9.03
N ASP A 62 9.84 -5.19 -8.31
CA ASP A 62 9.47 -6.19 -7.33
C ASP A 62 8.77 -5.56 -6.12
N CYS A 63 9.26 -4.42 -5.61
CA CYS A 63 8.57 -3.64 -4.57
C CYS A 63 7.15 -3.24 -5.00
N THR A 64 6.97 -2.79 -6.25
CA THR A 64 5.65 -2.49 -6.80
C THR A 64 4.72 -3.71 -6.69
N LEU A 65 5.19 -4.87 -7.16
CA LEU A 65 4.41 -6.10 -7.12
C LEU A 65 4.11 -6.57 -5.70
N LEU A 66 5.05 -6.43 -4.76
CA LEU A 66 4.87 -6.79 -3.37
C LEU A 66 3.78 -5.94 -2.69
N HIS A 67 3.81 -4.61 -2.89
CA HIS A 67 2.78 -3.72 -2.35
C HIS A 67 1.41 -3.97 -2.97
N LEU A 68 1.33 -4.13 -4.30
CA LEU A 68 0.08 -4.53 -4.97
C LEU A 68 -0.41 -5.89 -4.47
N GLY A 69 0.50 -6.84 -4.28
CA GLY A 69 0.21 -8.15 -3.72
C GLY A 69 -0.47 -8.06 -2.36
N ARG A 70 0.02 -7.19 -1.45
CA ARG A 70 -0.60 -6.95 -0.14
C ARG A 70 -1.99 -6.33 -0.26
N ILE A 71 -2.17 -5.33 -1.12
CA ILE A 71 -3.45 -4.65 -1.35
C ILE A 71 -4.52 -5.64 -1.85
N TYR A 72 -4.15 -6.53 -2.76
CA TYR A 72 -5.06 -7.48 -3.40
C TYR A 72 -5.03 -8.89 -2.78
N ASP A 73 -4.33 -9.07 -1.66
CA ASP A 73 -4.21 -10.37 -1.02
C ASP A 73 -5.59 -10.91 -0.61
N GLN A 74 -5.81 -12.19 -0.90
CA GLN A 74 -7.04 -12.90 -0.57
C GLN A 74 -6.92 -13.70 0.72
N TYR A 75 -5.72 -13.76 1.32
CA TYR A 75 -5.51 -14.41 2.60
C TYR A 75 -6.42 -13.79 3.68
N LYS A 76 -7.02 -14.65 4.51
CA LYS A 76 -8.06 -14.22 5.45
C LYS A 76 -7.54 -13.33 6.59
N GLY A 77 -6.24 -13.39 6.89
CA GLY A 77 -5.61 -12.64 7.96
C GLY A 77 -4.86 -11.38 7.52
N SER A 78 -4.81 -11.07 6.22
CA SER A 78 -4.08 -9.90 5.74
C SER A 78 -4.91 -8.63 5.75
N LEU A 79 -4.22 -7.50 5.95
CA LEU A 79 -4.75 -6.17 5.72
C LEU A 79 -4.76 -5.88 4.22
N SER A 80 -5.72 -6.47 3.52
CA SER A 80 -5.98 -6.20 2.10
C SER A 80 -7.19 -5.30 1.92
N MET A 81 -7.33 -4.70 0.74
CA MET A 81 -8.46 -3.82 0.43
C MET A 81 -9.80 -4.55 0.59
N LEU A 82 -9.87 -5.83 0.18
CA LEU A 82 -11.07 -6.65 0.33
C LEU A 82 -11.40 -6.89 1.81
N ASN A 83 -10.40 -7.26 2.62
CA ASN A 83 -10.63 -7.51 4.04
C ASN A 83 -10.92 -6.21 4.80
N TRP A 84 -10.37 -5.08 4.37
CA TRP A 84 -10.69 -3.75 4.89
C TRP A 84 -12.15 -3.37 4.65
N LEU A 85 -12.64 -3.48 3.41
CA LEU A 85 -14.04 -3.21 3.08
C LEU A 85 -15.01 -4.11 3.87
N ARG A 86 -14.68 -5.40 4.01
CA ARG A 86 -15.46 -6.32 4.86
C ARG A 86 -15.43 -5.93 6.33
N THR A 87 -14.31 -5.39 6.80
CA THR A 87 -14.18 -4.88 8.17
C THR A 87 -15.07 -3.68 8.37
N ILE A 88 -15.07 -2.69 7.47
CA ILE A 88 -15.97 -1.54 7.52
C ILE A 88 -17.43 -2.01 7.52
N GLN A 89 -17.80 -2.92 6.61
CA GLN A 89 -19.17 -3.43 6.50
C GLN A 89 -19.69 -4.06 7.80
N LYS A 90 -18.84 -4.78 8.54
CA LYS A 90 -19.23 -5.38 9.83
C LYS A 90 -19.27 -4.40 10.99
N ASN A 91 -18.62 -3.25 10.85
CA ASN A 91 -18.47 -2.24 11.88
C ASN A 91 -19.23 -0.96 11.53
N LEU A 92 -20.27 -1.04 10.69
CA LEU A 92 -21.09 0.11 10.31
C LEU A 92 -21.74 0.83 11.50
N HIS A 93 -21.97 0.12 12.60
CA HIS A 93 -22.47 0.71 13.85
C HIS A 93 -21.53 1.77 14.43
N PHE A 94 -20.21 1.70 14.18
CA PHE A 94 -19.33 2.81 14.56
C PHE A 94 -19.67 4.10 13.81
N PHE A 95 -20.30 4.04 12.63
CA PHE A 95 -20.63 5.22 11.82
C PHE A 95 -22.08 5.69 12.02
N ASP A 96 -22.82 5.13 12.98
CA ASP A 96 -24.16 5.61 13.31
C ASP A 96 -24.12 6.96 14.05
N GLU A 97 -25.24 7.68 14.00
CA GLU A 97 -25.35 9.03 14.59
C GLU A 97 -25.04 9.03 16.11
N PRO A 98 -25.52 8.08 16.94
CA PRO A 98 -25.18 8.05 18.36
C PRO A 98 -23.68 7.91 18.62
N ASN A 99 -23.00 6.95 17.99
CA ASN A 99 -21.56 6.73 18.18
C ASN A 99 -20.75 7.91 17.61
N PHE A 100 -21.20 8.50 16.50
CA PHE A 100 -20.59 9.70 15.95
C PHE A 100 -20.69 10.90 16.90
N ARG A 101 -21.86 11.13 17.50
CA ARG A 101 -22.06 12.20 18.50
C ARG A 101 -21.21 11.96 19.75
N GLN A 102 -21.01 10.72 20.16
CA GLN A 102 -20.12 10.38 21.27
C GLN A 102 -18.67 10.75 20.96
N ARG A 103 -18.17 10.45 19.76
CA ARG A 103 -16.80 10.83 19.34
C ARG A 103 -16.58 12.35 19.25
N LEU A 104 -17.61 13.12 18.93
CA LEU A 104 -17.53 14.59 18.90
C LEU A 104 -17.36 15.22 20.28
N GLN A 105 -17.65 14.50 21.37
CA GLN A 105 -17.58 15.03 22.73
C GLN A 105 -16.18 15.01 23.33
N GLY A 106 -15.21 14.32 22.69
CA GLY A 106 -13.82 14.20 23.15
C GLY A 106 -13.53 12.88 23.84
#